data_AF-A0A937QIF8-F1
#
_entry.id   AF-A0A937QIF8-F1
#
_cell.length_a   1.000
_cell.length_b   1.000
_cell.length_c   1.000
_cell.angle_alpha   90.00
_cell.angle_beta   90.00
_cell.angle_gamma   90.00
#
_symmetry.space_group_name_H-M   'P 1'
#
loop_
_entity.id
_entity.type
_entity.pdbx_description
1 polymer ?
#
loop_
_entity_poly.entity_id
_entity_poly.type
_entity_poly.pdbx_seq_one_letter_code
_entity_poly.pdbx_strand_id
1 'polypeptide(L)'
;MFKTVKNRVWAFDAEWIPDPVAGRLLYDLPDEAPDLDVLKLTWREGGATDEDPTPYLKTVVCRIVSVAAVERLVSGGNTPSEIENGKMHLQKYLEEWDRLKAKI
;
A
#
# COMPACT_ATOMS: atom_id res chain seq x y z
N MET A 1 12.46 19.97 -4.69
CA MET A 1 13.70 19.73 -5.45
C MET A 1 14.60 18.81 -4.63
N PHE A 2 14.81 17.56 -5.05
CA PHE A 2 15.69 16.63 -4.33
C PHE A 2 17.14 17.14 -4.44
N LYS A 3 17.80 17.40 -3.31
CA LYS A 3 19.17 17.95 -3.28
C LYS A 3 20.24 16.90 -3.58
N THR A 4 19.93 15.60 -3.45
CA THR A 4 20.83 14.47 -3.70
C THR A 4 20.04 13.21 -4.07
N VAL A 5 20.57 12.40 -4.98
CA VAL A 5 20.07 11.07 -5.35
C VAL A 5 20.96 10.01 -4.70
N LYS A 6 20.38 8.99 -4.06
CA LYS A 6 21.14 7.93 -3.36
C LYS A 6 21.87 6.99 -4.35
N ASN A 7 22.86 6.24 -3.86
CA ASN A 7 23.63 5.33 -4.74
C ASN A 7 22.79 4.13 -5.19
N ARG A 8 21.82 3.70 -4.37
CA ARG A 8 20.79 2.74 -4.74
C ARG A 8 19.41 3.39 -4.66
N VAL A 9 18.67 3.37 -5.76
CA VAL A 9 17.30 3.91 -5.84
C VAL A 9 16.40 2.88 -6.50
N TRP A 10 15.22 2.69 -5.92
CA TRP A 10 14.14 1.90 -6.49
C TRP A 10 12.99 2.84 -6.82
N ALA A 11 12.52 2.78 -8.06
CA ALA A 11 11.26 3.38 -8.47
C ALA A 11 10.26 2.24 -8.67
N PHE A 12 9.10 2.37 -8.06
CA PHE A 12 8.01 1.41 -8.20
C PHE A 12 6.86 2.09 -8.93
N ASP A 13 6.31 1.38 -9.88
CA ASP A 13 5.02 1.66 -10.48
C ASP A 13 4.08 0.52 -10.07
N ALA A 14 2.95 0.86 -9.47
CA ALA A 14 2.05 -0.12 -8.86
C ALA A 14 0.64 0.12 -9.37
N GLU A 15 -0.01 -0.95 -9.81
CA GLU A 15 -1.43 -0.93 -10.16
C GLU A 15 -2.22 -1.61 -9.05
N TRP A 16 -3.38 -1.07 -8.72
CA TRP A 16 -4.21 -1.57 -7.64
C TRP A 16 -5.69 -1.48 -8.00
N ILE A 17 -6.47 -2.38 -7.39
CA ILE A 17 -7.93 -2.36 -7.46
C ILE A 17 -8.52 -2.39 -6.05
N PRO A 18 -9.74 -1.88 -5.85
CA PRO A 18 -10.46 -2.06 -4.60
C PRO A 18 -10.53 -3.54 -4.18
N ASP A 19 -10.36 -3.80 -2.88
CA ASP A 19 -10.36 -5.16 -2.35
C ASP A 19 -11.63 -5.42 -1.51
N PRO A 20 -12.53 -6.31 -1.97
CA PRO A 20 -13.70 -6.70 -1.19
C PRO A 20 -13.35 -7.31 0.17
N VAL A 21 -12.21 -7.98 0.32
CA VAL A 21 -11.80 -8.53 1.62
C VAL A 21 -11.49 -7.40 2.60
N ALA A 22 -10.72 -6.40 2.18
CA ALA A 22 -10.45 -5.21 2.97
C ALA A 22 -11.74 -4.43 3.30
N GLY A 23 -12.65 -4.31 2.33
CA GLY A 23 -13.95 -3.67 2.54
C GLY A 23 -14.80 -4.39 3.59
N ARG A 24 -14.90 -5.73 3.53
CA ARG A 24 -15.63 -6.51 4.55
C ARG A 24 -15.04 -6.30 5.94
N LEU A 25 -13.72 -6.36 6.06
CA LEU A 25 -13.03 -6.15 7.33
C LEU A 25 -13.24 -4.72 7.88
N LEU A 26 -13.17 -3.71 7.00
CA LEU A 26 -13.28 -2.31 7.40
C LEU A 26 -14.68 -1.95 7.90
N TYR A 27 -15.71 -2.55 7.29
CA TYR A 27 -17.12 -2.25 7.58
C TYR A 27 -17.84 -3.35 8.38
N ASP A 28 -17.09 -4.32 8.91
CA ASP A 28 -17.63 -5.44 9.72
C ASP A 28 -18.78 -6.20 9.01
N LEU A 29 -18.55 -6.55 7.73
CA LEU A 29 -19.52 -7.27 6.90
C LEU A 29 -19.28 -8.78 6.94
N PRO A 30 -20.33 -9.61 6.77
CA PRO A 30 -20.18 -11.06 6.68
C PRO A 30 -19.35 -11.48 5.46
N ASP A 31 -18.63 -12.60 5.57
CA ASP A 31 -17.79 -13.14 4.49
C ASP A 31 -18.60 -13.45 3.22
N GLU A 32 -19.87 -13.82 3.37
CA GLU A 32 -20.78 -14.14 2.28
C GLU A 32 -21.34 -12.89 1.56
N ALA A 33 -21.08 -11.68 2.07
CA ALA A 33 -21.51 -10.44 1.42
C ALA A 33 -21.02 -10.43 -0.03
N PRO A 34 -21.86 -10.16 -1.05
CA PRO A 34 -21.42 -10.14 -2.44
C PRO A 34 -20.35 -9.07 -2.67
N ASP A 35 -19.27 -9.42 -3.36
CA ASP A 35 -18.14 -8.50 -3.62
C ASP A 35 -18.60 -7.16 -4.18
N LEU A 36 -19.53 -7.16 -5.14
CA LEU A 36 -20.04 -5.94 -5.77
C LEU A 36 -20.71 -5.00 -4.77
N ASP A 37 -21.44 -5.53 -3.80
CA ASP A 37 -22.13 -4.73 -2.79
C ASP A 37 -21.14 -4.14 -1.78
N VAL A 38 -20.10 -4.92 -1.42
CA VAL A 38 -18.98 -4.43 -0.60
C VAL A 38 -18.24 -3.29 -1.32
N LEU A 39 -17.98 -3.43 -2.62
CA LEU A 39 -17.30 -2.40 -3.40
C LEU A 39 -18.13 -1.12 -3.50
N LYS A 40 -19.43 -1.23 -3.80
CA LYS A 40 -20.36 -0.08 -3.81
C LYS A 40 -20.39 0.65 -2.48
N LEU A 41 -20.44 -0.08 -1.37
CA LEU A 41 -20.34 0.51 -0.04
C LEU A 41 -19.01 1.25 0.12
N THR A 42 -17.89 0.60 -0.22
CA THR A 42 -16.55 1.17 -0.07
C THR A 42 -16.38 2.46 -0.88
N TRP A 43 -16.91 2.52 -2.12
CA TRP A 43 -16.91 3.75 -2.90
C TRP A 43 -17.81 4.84 -2.30
N ARG A 44 -19.01 4.49 -1.83
CA ARG A 44 -19.92 5.43 -1.17
C ARG A 44 -19.25 6.08 0.05
N GLU A 45 -18.68 5.27 0.93
CA GLU A 45 -17.94 5.74 2.10
C GLU A 45 -16.62 6.43 1.73
N GLY A 46 -16.07 6.11 0.55
CA GLY A 46 -14.92 6.77 -0.07
C GLY A 46 -15.23 8.12 -0.72
N GLY A 47 -16.48 8.57 -0.70
CA GLY A 47 -16.90 9.87 -1.22
C GLY A 47 -17.48 9.86 -2.64
N ALA A 48 -18.00 8.72 -3.11
CA ALA A 48 -18.63 8.63 -4.43
C ALA A 48 -19.82 9.58 -4.59
N THR A 49 -19.94 10.17 -5.78
CA THR A 49 -21.07 11.00 -6.21
C THR A 49 -21.66 10.47 -7.53
N ASP A 50 -22.74 11.08 -8.02
CA ASP A 50 -23.30 10.72 -9.33
C ASP A 50 -22.34 11.03 -10.49
N GLU A 51 -21.52 12.09 -10.34
CA GLU A 51 -20.49 12.49 -11.31
C GLU A 51 -19.19 11.66 -11.20
N ASP A 52 -18.84 11.20 -10.00
CA ASP A 52 -17.70 10.32 -9.74
C ASP A 52 -18.12 9.12 -8.87
N PRO A 53 -18.73 8.09 -9.49
CA PRO A 53 -19.30 6.96 -8.74
C PRO A 53 -18.24 5.98 -8.21
N THR A 54 -16.99 6.08 -8.68
CA THR A 54 -15.90 5.18 -8.29
C THR A 54 -14.61 5.97 -8.04
N PRO A 55 -14.60 6.83 -7.01
CA PRO A 55 -13.45 7.70 -6.73
C PRO A 55 -12.23 6.89 -6.30
N TYR A 56 -11.07 7.55 -6.28
CA TYR A 56 -9.85 6.97 -5.73
C TYR A 56 -10.06 6.56 -4.26
N LEU A 57 -9.85 5.27 -4.01
CA LEU A 57 -9.77 4.72 -2.67
C LEU A 57 -8.32 4.65 -2.20
N LYS A 58 -8.07 4.96 -0.92
CA LYS A 58 -6.73 4.87 -0.34
C LYS A 58 -6.16 3.46 -0.53
N THR A 59 -4.89 3.35 -0.87
CA THR A 59 -4.22 2.06 -1.15
C THR A 59 -4.37 1.01 -0.04
N VAL A 60 -4.60 1.42 1.22
CA VAL A 60 -4.85 0.51 2.35
C VAL A 60 -6.15 -0.32 2.21
N VAL A 61 -7.13 0.14 1.42
CA VAL A 61 -8.36 -0.61 1.12
C VAL A 61 -8.35 -1.23 -0.28
N CYS A 62 -7.19 -1.21 -0.93
CA CYS A 62 -6.97 -1.77 -2.26
C CYS A 62 -6.00 -2.95 -2.17
N ARG A 63 -6.05 -3.83 -3.17
CA ARG A 63 -5.05 -4.87 -3.40
C ARG A 63 -4.22 -4.52 -4.62
N ILE A 64 -2.90 -4.70 -4.49
CA ILE A 64 -1.96 -4.54 -5.59
C ILE A 64 -2.17 -5.70 -6.58
N VAL A 65 -2.33 -5.37 -7.86
CA VAL A 65 -2.51 -6.36 -8.93
C VAL A 65 -1.27 -6.49 -9.82
N SER A 66 -0.44 -5.44 -9.90
CA SER A 66 0.87 -5.51 -10.54
C SER A 66 1.83 -4.50 -9.94
N VAL A 67 3.13 -4.83 -9.98
CA VAL A 67 4.22 -3.93 -9.64
C VAL A 67 5.28 -4.04 -10.73
N ALA A 68 5.65 -2.91 -11.31
CA ALA A 68 6.87 -2.76 -12.08
C ALA A 68 7.90 -2.00 -11.24
N ALA A 69 9.17 -2.37 -11.37
CA ALA A 69 10.24 -1.71 -10.64
C ALA A 69 11.43 -1.44 -11.55
N VAL A 70 12.02 -0.26 -11.41
CA VAL A 70 13.32 0.08 -12.00
C VAL A 70 14.29 0.39 -10.87
N GLU A 71 15.43 -0.29 -10.91
CA GLU A 71 16.53 -0.07 -10.00
C GLU A 71 17.63 0.74 -10.68
N ARG A 72 18.11 1.78 -9.99
CA ARG A 72 19.38 2.45 -10.30
C ARG A 72 20.39 2.11 -9.24
N LEU A 73 21.53 1.57 -9.67
CA LEU A 73 22.69 1.28 -8.83
C LEU A 73 23.93 2.02 -9.37
N VAL A 74 24.70 2.64 -8.48
CA VAL A 74 26.05 3.14 -8.78
C VAL A 74 27.07 2.04 -8.52
N SER A 75 27.77 1.60 -9.56
CA SER A 75 28.84 0.60 -9.44
C SER A 75 29.97 1.14 -8.56
N GLY A 76 30.43 0.32 -7.59
CA GLY A 76 31.46 0.72 -6.62
C GLY A 76 30.98 1.63 -5.48
N GLY A 77 29.66 1.88 -5.37
CA GLY A 77 29.07 2.64 -4.26
C GLY A 77 29.00 1.86 -2.94
N ASN A 78 28.82 2.58 -1.83
CA ASN A 78 28.76 2.00 -0.48
C ASN A 78 27.37 1.41 -0.12
N THR A 79 26.77 0.68 -1.06
CA THR A 79 25.39 0.20 -1.06
C THR A 79 24.96 -0.61 0.19
N PRO A 80 25.79 -1.50 0.76
CA PRO A 80 25.41 -2.26 1.96
C PRO A 80 25.09 -1.36 3.16
N SER A 81 25.92 -0.35 3.40
CA SER A 81 25.75 0.60 4.52
C SER A 81 24.49 1.48 4.36
N GLU A 82 24.10 1.81 3.13
CA GLU A 82 22.89 2.57 2.86
C GLU A 82 21.63 1.75 3.15
N ILE A 83 21.63 0.46 2.80
CA ILE A 83 20.50 -0.45 3.05
C ILE A 83 20.28 -0.65 4.55
N GLU A 84 21.36 -0.87 5.30
CA GLU A 84 21.31 -1.08 6.75
C GLU A 84 20.71 0.14 7.46
N ASN A 85 21.19 1.34 7.11
CA ASN A 85 20.66 2.59 7.67
C ASN A 85 19.18 2.82 7.31
N GLY A 86 18.77 2.47 6.09
CA GLY A 86 17.36 2.57 5.67
C GLY A 86 16.42 1.65 6.45
N LYS A 87 16.88 0.44 6.79
CA LYS A 87 16.08 -0.55 7.55
C LYS A 87 15.78 -0.09 8.98
N MET A 88 16.70 0.62 9.64
CA MET A 88 16.48 1.14 11.00
C MET A 88 15.23 2.03 11.10
N HIS A 89 14.94 2.83 10.06
CA HIS A 89 13.77 3.71 10.06
C HIS A 89 12.44 2.95 9.99
N LEU A 90 12.45 1.74 9.41
CA LEU A 90 11.28 0.90 9.27
C LEU A 90 11.02 0.04 10.51
N GLN A 91 12.04 -0.17 11.35
CA GLN A 91 11.99 -1.07 12.49
C GLN A 91 10.81 -0.76 13.43
N LYS A 92 10.59 0.52 13.78
CA LYS A 92 9.45 0.91 14.62
C LYS A 92 8.07 0.52 14.05
N TYR A 93 7.94 0.50 12.72
CA TYR A 93 6.68 0.11 12.06
C TYR A 93 6.51 -1.40 12.03
N LEU A 94 7.61 -2.14 11.86
CA LEU A 94 7.62 -3.60 11.93
C LEU A 94 7.30 -4.08 13.36
N GLU A 95 7.91 -3.47 14.37
CA GLU A 95 7.62 -3.76 15.78
C GLU A 95 6.14 -3.49 16.12
N GLU A 96 5.60 -2.36 15.65
CA GLU A 96 4.19 -2.03 15.86
C GLU A 96 3.26 -2.99 15.09
N TRP A 97 3.63 -3.39 13.88
CA TRP A 97 2.90 -4.37 13.08
C TRP A 97 2.85 -5.75 13.76
N ASP A 98 3.97 -6.22 14.30
CA ASP A 98 4.03 -7.49 15.03
C ASP A 98 3.19 -7.44 16.32
N ARG A 99 3.22 -6.30 17.04
CA ARG A 99 2.35 -6.07 18.20
C ARG A 99 0.86 -6.13 17.85
N LEU A 100 0.48 -5.60 16.69
CA LEU A 100 -0.92 -5.61 16.22
C LEU A 100 -1.35 -7.00 15.76
N LYS A 101 -0.50 -7.71 15.01
CA LYS A 101 -0.77 -9.11 14.61
C LYS A 101 -1.03 -10.03 15.80
N ALA A 102 -0.32 -9.85 16.91
CA ALA A 102 -0.50 -10.70 18.09
C ALA A 102 -1.87 -10.54 18.79
N LYS A 103 -2.71 -9.58 18.33
CA LYS A 103 -4.04 -9.29 18.88
C LYS A 103 -5.19 -9.76 18.00
N ILE A 104 -4.89 -10.32 16.84
CA ILE A 104 -5.82 -10.86 15.86
C ILE A 104 -5.64 -12.39 15.88
#